data_AF-A0A7T4C4Q8-F1
#
_entry.id   AF-A0A7T4C4Q8-F1
#
_cell.length_a   1.000
_cell.length_b   1.000
_cell.length_c   1.000
_cell.angle_alpha   90.00
_cell.angle_beta   90.00
_cell.angle_gamma   90.00
#
_symmetry.space_group_name_H-M   'P 1'
#
loop_
_entity.id
_entity.type
_entity.pdbx_description
1 polymer ?
#
loop_
_entity_poly.entity_id
_entity_poly.type
_entity_poly.pdbx_seq_one_letter_code
_entity_poly.pdbx_strand_id
1 'polypeptide(L)'
;MITLRQQLAELQQQLDLSIQASKATLIIEKCGVVLSKTETVAGHYGCLKFQYPALQCLPPELRVIWSEEQRNELKIAANSVNNLLSQWSRWLNNQTQAAAAIDAQNPDETLDEELEEIAAREPTAYDIIQNDSLTNCMNLTLSLHRTLSDQLKSAWEEWLQVLHQQIHVDSKTLEAQQKVGKLKEVADEYLSVRNTFDVLIQSLPENDESITNIQAMADHLNTLRSMMKTDWPEAVQHFFDRINGPLHGKPTLSALTPEVLNWLHDEDMLEDFVITRK
;
A
#
# COMPACT_ATOMS: atom_id res chain seq x y z
N MET A 1 1.68 -65.84 -26.23
CA MET A 1 0.49 -65.62 -25.39
C MET A 1 0.98 -65.29 -24.00
N ILE A 2 0.74 -64.07 -23.56
CA ILE A 2 1.07 -63.63 -22.19
C ILE A 2 0.11 -64.38 -21.26
N THR A 3 0.61 -64.99 -20.19
CA THR A 3 -0.24 -65.79 -19.29
C THR A 3 -1.21 -64.87 -18.53
N LEU A 4 -2.39 -65.36 -18.18
CA LEU A 4 -3.39 -64.62 -17.39
C LEU A 4 -2.81 -64.00 -16.11
N ARG A 5 -1.82 -64.67 -15.48
CA ARG A 5 -1.10 -64.14 -14.31
C ARG A 5 -0.30 -62.87 -14.61
N GLN A 6 0.32 -62.82 -15.79
CA GLN A 6 1.13 -61.67 -16.18
C GLN A 6 0.24 -60.49 -16.61
N GLN A 7 -0.95 -60.74 -17.17
CA GLN A 7 -1.96 -59.70 -17.39
C GLN A 7 -2.56 -59.18 -16.09
N LEU A 8 -2.78 -60.04 -15.10
CA LEU A 8 -3.30 -59.65 -13.79
C LEU A 8 -2.27 -58.78 -13.02
N ALA A 9 -0.99 -59.15 -13.07
CA ALA A 9 0.08 -58.34 -12.50
C ALA A 9 0.20 -56.95 -13.17
N GLU A 10 0.04 -56.88 -14.49
CA GLU A 10 0.10 -55.62 -15.24
C GLU A 10 -1.11 -54.71 -14.92
N LEU A 11 -2.31 -55.28 -14.77
CA LEU A 11 -3.49 -54.53 -14.33
C LEU A 11 -3.39 -54.05 -12.88
N GLN A 12 -2.80 -54.85 -12.00
CA GLN A 12 -2.58 -54.48 -10.60
C GLN A 12 -1.56 -53.33 -10.50
N GLN A 13 -0.47 -53.40 -11.27
CA GLN A 13 0.50 -52.31 -11.38
C GLN A 13 -0.13 -51.02 -11.93
N GLN A 14 -1.01 -51.12 -12.93
CA GLN A 14 -1.73 -49.96 -13.47
C GLN A 14 -2.71 -49.36 -12.46
N LEU A 15 -3.39 -50.20 -11.66
CA LEU A 15 -4.26 -49.75 -10.59
C LEU A 15 -3.47 -49.01 -9.51
N ASP A 16 -2.34 -49.55 -9.06
CA ASP A 16 -1.46 -48.92 -8.07
C ASP A 16 -0.93 -47.56 -8.53
N LEU A 17 -0.50 -47.48 -9.80
CA LEU A 17 -0.07 -46.22 -10.41
C LEU A 17 -1.21 -45.19 -10.46
N SER A 18 -2.44 -45.62 -10.75
CA SER A 18 -3.60 -44.73 -10.77
C SER A 18 -3.94 -44.19 -9.38
N ILE A 19 -3.84 -45.05 -8.35
CA ILE A 19 -4.06 -44.66 -6.95
C ILE A 19 -2.99 -43.67 -6.51
N GLN A 20 -1.70 -43.94 -6.79
CA GLN A 20 -0.60 -43.02 -6.51
C GLN A 20 -0.75 -41.68 -7.23
N ALA A 21 -1.16 -41.67 -8.50
CA ALA A 21 -1.39 -40.44 -9.26
C ALA A 21 -2.53 -39.59 -8.66
N SER A 22 -3.61 -40.22 -8.21
CA SER A 22 -4.72 -39.53 -7.55
C SER A 22 -4.29 -38.88 -6.22
N LYS A 23 -3.46 -39.59 -5.43
CA LYS A 23 -2.86 -39.08 -4.18
C LYS A 23 -1.93 -37.90 -4.44
N ALA A 24 -1.05 -38.02 -5.43
CA ALA A 24 -0.14 -36.94 -5.82
C ALA A 24 -0.90 -35.68 -6.24
N THR A 25 -2.01 -35.85 -6.99
CA THR A 25 -2.87 -34.74 -7.40
C THR A 25 -3.47 -34.01 -6.19
N LEU A 26 -3.99 -34.75 -5.20
CA LEU A 26 -4.53 -34.17 -3.98
C LEU A 26 -3.47 -33.40 -3.18
N ILE A 27 -2.25 -33.95 -3.07
CA ILE A 27 -1.13 -33.28 -2.39
C ILE A 27 -0.77 -31.97 -3.09
N ILE A 28 -0.69 -31.96 -4.43
CA ILE A 28 -0.38 -30.76 -5.21
C ILE A 28 -1.45 -29.67 -4.98
N GLU A 29 -2.73 -30.02 -5.03
CA GLU A 29 -3.83 -29.08 -4.80
C GLU A 29 -3.70 -28.42 -3.41
N LYS A 30 -3.48 -29.23 -2.37
CA LYS A 30 -3.32 -28.72 -1.00
C LYS A 30 -2.07 -27.86 -0.83
N CYS A 31 -0.95 -28.23 -1.44
CA CYS A 31 0.26 -27.42 -1.47
C CYS A 31 0.02 -26.07 -2.16
N GLY A 32 -0.80 -26.02 -3.22
CA GLY A 32 -1.22 -24.78 -3.86
C GLY A 32 -1.98 -23.85 -2.92
N VAL A 33 -2.85 -24.38 -2.06
CA VAL A 33 -3.55 -23.60 -1.03
C VAL A 33 -2.58 -23.03 0.01
N VAL A 34 -1.59 -23.80 0.44
CA VAL A 34 -0.57 -23.31 1.39
C VAL A 34 0.25 -22.20 0.74
N LEU A 35 0.74 -22.43 -0.48
CA LEU A 35 1.56 -21.48 -1.24
C LEU A 35 0.85 -20.14 -1.41
N SER A 36 -0.36 -20.13 -1.96
CA SER A 36 -1.14 -18.90 -2.17
C SER A 36 -1.34 -18.07 -0.90
N LYS A 37 -1.66 -18.74 0.22
CA LYS A 37 -1.84 -18.05 1.50
C LYS A 37 -0.52 -17.50 2.05
N THR A 38 0.59 -18.25 1.93
CA THR A 38 1.91 -17.78 2.36
C THR A 38 2.46 -16.65 1.50
N GLU A 39 2.22 -16.68 0.19
CA GLU A 39 2.60 -15.60 -0.74
C GLU A 39 1.90 -14.29 -0.39
N THR A 40 0.61 -14.36 -0.04
CA THR A 40 -0.16 -13.19 0.40
C THR A 40 0.48 -12.53 1.63
N VAL A 41 0.83 -13.34 2.64
CA VAL A 41 1.50 -12.84 3.85
C VAL A 41 2.89 -12.29 3.54
N ALA A 42 3.67 -12.99 2.70
CA ALA A 42 5.00 -12.53 2.28
C ALA A 42 4.93 -11.19 1.55
N GLY A 43 3.94 -10.99 0.68
CA GLY A 43 3.70 -9.73 -0.02
C GLY A 43 3.44 -8.57 0.95
N HIS A 44 2.55 -8.76 1.93
CA HIS A 44 2.25 -7.76 2.96
C HIS A 44 3.50 -7.32 3.74
N TYR A 45 4.31 -8.27 4.21
CA TYR A 45 5.55 -7.96 4.92
C TYR A 45 6.64 -7.40 4.00
N GLY A 46 6.61 -7.78 2.71
CA GLY A 46 7.44 -7.17 1.67
C GLY A 46 7.20 -5.67 1.57
N CYS A 47 5.94 -5.24 1.48
CA CYS A 47 5.58 -3.81 1.48
C CYS A 47 5.98 -3.13 2.79
N LEU A 48 5.66 -3.73 3.94
CA LEU A 48 5.96 -3.16 5.26
C LEU A 48 7.47 -2.91 5.45
N LYS A 49 8.32 -3.79 4.90
CA LYS A 49 9.77 -3.68 4.95
C LYS A 49 10.29 -2.39 4.29
N PHE A 50 9.61 -1.90 3.26
CA PHE A 50 9.99 -0.67 2.54
C PHE A 50 9.30 0.57 3.11
N GLN A 51 8.03 0.44 3.51
CA GLN A 51 7.24 1.55 4.06
C GLN A 51 7.74 2.02 5.43
N TYR A 52 8.20 1.09 6.28
CA TYR A 52 8.65 1.45 7.63
C TYR A 52 9.91 2.34 7.62
N PRO A 53 11.01 1.99 6.91
CA PRO A 53 12.18 2.86 6.80
C PRO A 53 11.85 4.23 6.21
N ALA A 54 11.05 4.27 5.15
CA ALA A 54 10.60 5.52 4.54
C ALA A 54 9.97 6.42 5.61
N LEU A 55 8.98 5.92 6.35
CA LEU A 55 8.29 6.72 7.37
C LEU A 55 9.16 7.09 8.58
N GLN A 56 10.39 6.57 8.72
CA GLN A 56 11.36 7.08 9.69
C GLN A 56 11.99 8.43 9.27
N CYS A 57 11.88 8.81 8.00
CA CYS A 57 12.30 10.13 7.52
C CYS A 57 11.37 11.26 8.00
N LEU A 58 10.19 10.93 8.52
CA LEU A 58 9.24 11.90 9.07
C LEU A 58 9.81 12.68 10.26
N PRO A 59 9.23 13.85 10.59
CA PRO A 59 9.58 14.59 11.80
C PRO A 59 9.54 13.71 13.05
N PRO A 60 10.45 13.89 14.02
CA PRO A 60 10.63 12.98 15.15
C PRO A 60 9.37 12.80 16.02
N GLU A 61 8.47 13.78 16.01
CA GLU A 61 7.19 13.77 16.72
C GLU A 61 6.16 12.80 16.12
N LEU A 62 6.28 12.50 14.81
CA LEU A 62 5.35 11.67 14.04
C LEU A 62 5.97 10.30 13.67
N ARG A 63 7.20 10.02 14.11
CA ARG A 63 7.85 8.73 13.81
C ARG A 63 7.16 7.59 14.55
N VAL A 64 6.84 6.54 13.80
CA VAL A 64 6.33 5.30 14.39
C VAL A 64 7.48 4.58 15.10
N ILE A 65 7.47 4.62 16.43
CA ILE A 65 8.35 3.81 17.27
C ILE A 65 7.55 2.59 17.70
N TRP A 66 7.94 1.40 17.22
CA TRP A 66 7.29 0.17 17.65
C TRP A 66 7.47 -0.04 19.15
N SER A 67 6.38 -0.39 19.83
CA SER A 67 6.41 -0.69 21.26
C SER A 67 7.20 -1.98 21.52
N GLU A 68 7.61 -2.18 22.76
CA GLU A 68 8.27 -3.43 23.16
C GLU A 68 7.32 -4.64 23.02
N GLU A 69 6.02 -4.41 23.22
CA GLU A 69 4.96 -5.40 22.98
C GLU A 69 4.90 -5.82 21.51
N GLN A 70 4.87 -4.88 20.57
CA GLN A 70 4.87 -5.18 19.12
C GLN A 70 6.15 -5.88 18.67
N ARG A 71 7.30 -5.52 19.24
CA ARG A 71 8.55 -6.25 18.98
C ARG A 71 8.48 -7.69 19.47
N ASN A 72 7.79 -7.95 20.58
CA ASN A 72 7.58 -9.29 21.09
C ASN A 72 6.55 -10.06 20.24
N GLU A 73 5.47 -9.42 19.79
CA GLU A 73 4.52 -9.99 18.83
C GLU A 73 5.20 -10.38 17.51
N LEU A 74 6.11 -9.53 17.00
CA LEU A 74 6.90 -9.83 15.82
C LEU A 74 7.80 -11.06 16.02
N LYS A 75 8.42 -11.20 17.19
CA LYS A 75 9.20 -12.40 17.53
C LYS A 75 8.31 -13.64 17.60
N ILE A 76 7.12 -13.52 18.18
CA ILE A 76 6.15 -14.62 18.26
C ILE A 76 5.73 -15.06 16.85
N ALA A 77 5.38 -14.11 15.98
CA ALA A 77 5.03 -14.38 14.58
C ALA A 77 6.19 -15.03 13.80
N ALA A 78 7.42 -14.51 13.96
CA ALA A 78 8.61 -15.10 13.35
C ALA A 78 8.86 -16.53 13.85
N ASN A 79 8.68 -16.78 15.14
CA ASN A 79 8.80 -18.12 15.72
C ASN A 79 7.72 -19.07 15.19
N SER A 80 6.48 -18.61 14.99
CA SER A 80 5.45 -19.45 14.36
C SER A 80 5.78 -19.82 12.92
N VAL A 81 6.36 -18.90 12.14
CA VAL A 81 6.84 -19.19 10.78
C VAL A 81 7.97 -20.21 10.79
N ASN A 82 8.95 -20.06 11.70
CA ASN A 82 10.05 -21.02 11.84
C ASN A 82 9.57 -22.42 12.26
N ASN A 83 8.54 -22.48 13.12
CA ASN A 83 7.92 -23.75 13.51
C ASN A 83 7.23 -24.42 12.30
N LEU A 84 6.46 -23.66 11.52
CA LEU A 84 5.86 -24.18 10.28
C LEU A 84 6.91 -24.70 9.30
N LEU A 85 8.00 -23.95 9.10
CA LEU A 85 9.09 -24.36 8.22
C LEU A 85 9.73 -25.67 8.71
N SER A 86 9.93 -25.80 10.02
CA SER A 86 10.47 -27.03 10.63
C SER A 86 9.54 -28.23 10.44
N GLN A 87 8.22 -28.04 10.57
CA GLN A 87 7.22 -29.09 10.31
C GLN A 87 7.23 -29.50 8.84
N TRP A 88 7.31 -28.53 7.93
CA TRP A 88 7.42 -28.77 6.49
C TRP A 88 8.68 -29.56 6.14
N SER A 89 9.84 -29.20 6.69
CA SER A 89 11.10 -29.91 6.45
C SER A 89 11.05 -31.34 6.98
N ARG A 90 10.45 -31.57 8.15
CA ARG A 90 10.25 -32.92 8.70
C ARG A 90 9.34 -33.77 7.81
N TRP A 91 8.25 -33.19 7.33
CA TRP A 91 7.35 -33.86 6.39
C TRP A 91 8.07 -34.27 5.11
N LEU A 92 8.80 -33.35 4.49
CA LEU A 92 9.54 -33.60 3.25
C LEU A 92 10.58 -34.73 3.42
N ASN A 93 11.29 -34.74 4.55
CA ASN A 93 12.24 -35.79 4.88
C ASN A 93 11.54 -37.16 5.04
N ASN A 94 10.37 -37.21 5.69
CA ASN A 94 9.61 -38.45 5.85
C ASN A 94 9.12 -38.99 4.50
N GLN A 95 8.68 -38.12 3.59
CA GLN A 95 8.28 -38.53 2.24
C GLN A 95 9.46 -39.10 1.43
N THR A 96 10.64 -38.47 1.56
CA THR A 96 11.86 -38.92 0.87
C THR A 96 12.32 -40.28 1.40
N GLN A 97 12.19 -40.52 2.71
CA GLN A 97 12.53 -41.81 3.33
C GLN A 97 11.51 -42.91 3.01
N ALA A 98 10.20 -42.58 2.94
CA ALA A 98 9.16 -43.52 2.52
C ALA A 98 9.38 -43.99 1.08
N ALA A 99 9.70 -43.07 0.16
CA ALA A 99 10.04 -43.41 -1.22
C ALA A 99 11.26 -44.34 -1.31
N ALA A 100 12.29 -44.12 -0.48
CA ALA A 100 13.48 -44.97 -0.45
C ALA A 100 13.24 -46.36 0.15
N ALA A 101 12.25 -46.52 1.03
CA ALA A 101 11.87 -47.81 1.62
C ALA A 101 11.05 -48.68 0.65
N ILE A 102 10.19 -48.05 -0.17
CA ILE A 102 9.37 -48.75 -1.18
C ILE A 102 10.25 -49.36 -2.29
N ASP A 103 11.35 -48.70 -2.67
CA ASP A 103 12.32 -49.22 -3.64
C ASP A 103 13.14 -50.43 -3.13
N ALA A 104 13.05 -50.76 -1.82
CA ALA A 104 13.84 -51.81 -1.19
C ALA A 104 13.07 -53.11 -0.85
N GLN A 105 11.74 -53.15 -1.02
CA GLN A 105 10.89 -54.29 -0.62
C GLN A 105 10.56 -55.22 -1.82
N ASN A 106 10.84 -56.52 -1.69
CA ASN A 106 10.45 -57.56 -2.66
C ASN A 106 8.92 -57.81 -2.66
N PRO A 107 8.29 -58.13 -3.81
CA PRO A 107 6.83 -58.09 -4.00
C PRO A 107 6.10 -59.40 -3.63
N ASP A 108 6.52 -60.10 -2.59
CA ASP A 108 5.92 -61.40 -2.23
C ASP A 108 5.72 -61.53 -0.72
N GLU A 109 4.78 -60.77 -0.16
CA GLU A 109 4.06 -61.15 1.05
C GLU A 109 2.82 -60.25 1.20
N THR A 110 1.64 -60.88 1.11
CA THR A 110 0.30 -60.43 1.57
C THR A 110 0.15 -58.95 1.96
N LEU A 111 -0.21 -58.11 1.00
CA LEU A 111 -0.25 -56.65 1.14
C LEU A 111 -1.64 -56.04 0.83
N ASP A 112 -2.70 -56.82 0.68
CA ASP A 112 -3.99 -56.27 0.22
C ASP A 112 -4.80 -55.57 1.34
N GLU A 113 -4.73 -56.02 2.61
CA GLU A 113 -5.46 -55.37 3.72
C GLU A 113 -4.63 -54.31 4.48
N GLU A 114 -3.31 -54.50 4.60
CA GLU A 114 -2.44 -53.51 5.26
C GLU A 114 -2.11 -52.31 4.36
N LEU A 115 -1.97 -52.47 3.02
CA LEU A 115 -1.76 -51.32 2.15
C LEU A 115 -2.99 -50.43 2.03
N GLU A 116 -4.21 -50.97 2.06
CA GLU A 116 -5.42 -50.14 2.05
C GLU A 116 -5.57 -49.36 3.37
N GLU A 117 -5.24 -49.97 4.51
CA GLU A 117 -5.33 -49.30 5.81
C GLU A 117 -4.18 -48.29 6.05
N ILE A 118 -2.98 -48.55 5.51
CA ILE A 118 -1.84 -47.62 5.53
C ILE A 118 -2.03 -46.49 4.51
N ALA A 119 -2.52 -46.80 3.30
CA ALA A 119 -2.88 -45.80 2.28
C ALA A 119 -4.02 -44.88 2.71
N ALA A 120 -4.98 -45.38 3.48
CA ALA A 120 -6.09 -44.61 4.02
C ALA A 120 -5.68 -43.73 5.23
N ARG A 121 -4.49 -43.96 5.81
CA ARG A 121 -4.06 -43.35 7.07
C ARG A 121 -2.78 -42.52 6.99
N GLU A 122 -2.12 -42.46 5.83
CA GLU A 122 -1.02 -41.54 5.59
C GLU A 122 -1.53 -40.08 5.61
N PRO A 123 -1.10 -39.27 6.59
CA PRO A 123 -1.60 -37.91 6.70
C PRO A 123 -1.06 -37.08 5.52
N THR A 124 -1.96 -36.39 4.82
CA THR A 124 -1.57 -35.59 3.65
C THR A 124 -0.67 -34.43 4.09
N ALA A 125 0.07 -33.82 3.15
CA ALA A 125 0.87 -32.63 3.42
C ALA A 125 0.07 -31.55 4.19
N TYR A 126 -1.21 -31.41 3.87
CA TYR A 126 -2.14 -30.50 4.53
C TYR A 126 -2.43 -30.86 5.98
N ASP A 127 -2.61 -32.15 6.27
CA ASP A 127 -2.95 -32.65 7.61
C ASP A 127 -1.75 -32.52 8.56
N ILE A 128 -0.53 -32.63 8.03
CA ILE A 128 0.74 -32.56 8.78
C ILE A 128 1.14 -31.12 9.09
N ILE A 129 0.86 -30.20 8.17
CA ILE A 129 0.99 -28.75 8.42
C ILE A 129 -0.04 -28.30 9.48
N GLN A 130 -1.05 -29.12 9.77
CA GLN A 130 -2.24 -28.81 10.56
C GLN A 130 -2.90 -27.52 10.07
N ASN A 131 -4.13 -27.64 9.57
CA ASN A 131 -4.97 -26.47 9.33
C ASN A 131 -4.86 -25.46 10.48
N ASP A 132 -4.80 -25.93 11.73
CA ASP A 132 -4.70 -25.10 12.94
C ASP A 132 -3.36 -24.38 13.09
N SER A 133 -2.22 -25.02 12.81
CA SER A 133 -0.91 -24.39 13.00
C SER A 133 -0.63 -23.34 11.91
N LEU A 134 -1.01 -23.64 10.66
CA LEU A 134 -0.97 -22.70 9.56
C LEU A 134 -1.94 -21.55 9.76
N THR A 135 -3.17 -21.85 10.17
CA THR A 135 -4.20 -20.84 10.47
C THR A 135 -3.78 -19.95 11.62
N ASN A 136 -3.22 -20.51 12.70
CA ASN A 136 -2.71 -19.73 13.83
C ASN A 136 -1.54 -18.83 13.40
N CYS A 137 -0.57 -19.34 12.64
CA CYS A 137 0.51 -18.52 12.11
C CYS A 137 -0.03 -17.40 11.22
N MET A 138 -0.98 -17.69 10.32
CA MET A 138 -1.59 -16.68 9.46
C MET A 138 -2.36 -15.64 10.27
N ASN A 139 -3.14 -16.04 11.27
CA ASN A 139 -3.88 -15.12 12.11
C ASN A 139 -2.95 -14.19 12.90
N LEU A 140 -1.88 -14.73 13.50
CA LEU A 140 -0.88 -13.94 14.22
C LEU A 140 -0.16 -12.97 13.28
N THR A 141 0.26 -13.44 12.11
CA THR A 141 1.04 -12.65 11.17
C THR A 141 0.17 -11.59 10.47
N LEU A 142 -1.09 -11.90 10.13
CA LEU A 142 -2.02 -10.94 9.53
C LEU A 142 -2.54 -9.92 10.53
N SER A 143 -2.80 -10.31 11.78
CA SER A 143 -3.22 -9.36 12.83
C SER A 143 -2.11 -8.37 13.14
N LEU A 144 -0.87 -8.84 13.32
CA LEU A 144 0.29 -7.97 13.50
C LEU A 144 0.50 -7.04 12.31
N HIS A 145 0.42 -7.57 11.08
CA HIS A 145 0.51 -6.73 9.88
C HIS A 145 -0.54 -5.62 9.86
N ARG A 146 -1.80 -5.92 10.21
CA ARG A 146 -2.86 -4.90 10.28
C ARG A 146 -2.52 -3.83 11.31
N THR A 147 -2.17 -4.21 12.53
CA THR A 147 -1.81 -3.27 13.58
C THR A 147 -0.64 -2.37 13.18
N LEU A 148 0.42 -2.94 12.59
CA LEU A 148 1.57 -2.16 12.14
C LEU A 148 1.20 -1.25 10.96
N SER A 149 0.51 -1.79 9.94
CA SER A 149 0.08 -1.02 8.77
C SER A 149 -0.84 0.13 9.16
N ASP A 150 -1.76 -0.08 10.10
CA ASP A 150 -2.68 0.94 10.58
C ASP A 150 -1.93 2.06 11.31
N GLN A 151 -0.93 1.73 12.15
CA GLN A 151 -0.09 2.76 12.77
C GLN A 151 0.73 3.56 11.77
N LEU A 152 1.30 2.89 10.75
CA LEU A 152 2.02 3.55 9.67
C LEU A 152 1.10 4.50 8.90
N LYS A 153 -0.14 4.06 8.60
CA LYS A 153 -1.16 4.89 7.93
C LYS A 153 -1.59 6.07 8.79
N SER A 154 -1.84 5.88 10.09
CA SER A 154 -2.21 6.97 10.99
C SER A 154 -1.11 8.03 11.06
N ALA A 155 0.15 7.63 11.22
CA ALA A 155 1.27 8.58 11.22
C ALA A 155 1.41 9.31 9.88
N TRP A 156 1.17 8.60 8.77
CA TRP A 156 1.13 9.19 7.43
C TRP A 156 0.01 10.23 7.28
N GLU A 157 -1.21 9.89 7.68
CA GLU A 157 -2.38 10.78 7.64
C GLU A 157 -2.21 12.02 8.52
N GLU A 158 -1.65 11.86 9.72
CA GLU A 158 -1.31 12.98 10.62
C GLU A 158 -0.28 13.92 9.97
N TRP A 159 0.76 13.37 9.36
CA TRP A 159 1.74 14.18 8.65
C TRP A 159 1.14 14.92 7.45
N LEU A 160 0.30 14.24 6.65
CA LEU A 160 -0.42 14.87 5.56
C LEU A 160 -1.35 15.98 6.05
N GLN A 161 -1.99 15.81 7.21
CA GLN A 161 -2.82 16.85 7.79
C GLN A 161 -2.00 18.08 8.20
N VAL A 162 -0.82 17.89 8.79
CA VAL A 162 0.11 18.99 9.12
C VAL A 162 0.55 19.72 7.86
N LEU A 163 0.95 18.97 6.81
CA LEU A 163 1.33 19.57 5.53
C LEU A 163 0.16 20.32 4.89
N HIS A 164 -1.03 19.74 4.87
CA HIS A 164 -2.22 20.40 4.35
C HIS A 164 -2.53 21.68 5.10
N GLN A 165 -2.42 21.72 6.43
CA GLN A 165 -2.60 22.95 7.21
C GLN A 165 -1.54 24.01 6.88
N GLN A 166 -0.29 23.59 6.65
CA GLN A 166 0.79 24.51 6.26
C GLN A 166 0.63 25.03 4.84
N ILE A 167 0.05 24.25 3.94
CA ILE A 167 -0.09 24.59 2.52
C ILE A 167 -1.45 25.24 2.24
N HIS A 168 -2.45 25.08 3.10
CA HIS A 168 -3.83 25.48 2.79
C HIS A 168 -3.95 26.94 2.35
N VAL A 169 -4.49 27.13 1.14
CA VAL A 169 -4.90 28.42 0.58
C VAL A 169 -6.34 28.28 0.12
N ASP A 170 -7.21 29.19 0.57
CA ASP A 170 -8.63 29.21 0.24
C ASP A 170 -8.81 29.34 -1.28
N SER A 171 -9.67 28.50 -1.87
CA SER A 171 -9.94 28.52 -3.32
C SER A 171 -10.39 29.90 -3.82
N LYS A 172 -11.11 30.64 -2.98
CA LYS A 172 -11.55 32.02 -3.26
C LYS A 172 -10.38 32.99 -3.41
N THR A 173 -9.34 32.85 -2.59
CA THR A 173 -8.14 33.70 -2.68
C THR A 173 -7.33 33.38 -3.94
N LEU A 174 -7.31 32.11 -4.33
CA LEU A 174 -6.63 31.67 -5.55
C LEU A 174 -7.33 32.16 -6.82
N GLU A 175 -8.66 32.07 -6.86
CA GLU A 175 -9.48 32.61 -7.96
C GLU A 175 -9.37 34.14 -8.06
N ALA A 176 -9.26 34.84 -6.93
CA ALA A 176 -9.04 36.29 -6.90
C ALA A 176 -7.65 36.66 -7.43
N GLN A 177 -6.61 35.89 -7.10
CA GLN A 177 -5.24 36.12 -7.59
C GLN A 177 -5.06 35.74 -9.06
N GLN A 178 -5.74 34.70 -9.56
CA GLN A 178 -5.77 34.38 -11.00
C GLN A 178 -6.34 35.51 -11.85
N LYS A 179 -7.22 36.33 -11.27
CA LYS A 179 -7.79 37.51 -11.92
C LYS A 179 -6.80 38.69 -11.96
N VAL A 180 -5.76 38.69 -11.12
CA VAL A 180 -4.72 39.72 -11.11
C VAL A 180 -3.58 39.29 -12.05
N GLY A 181 -3.42 39.96 -13.18
CA GLY A 181 -2.52 39.53 -14.26
C GLY A 181 -1.07 39.24 -13.86
N LYS A 182 -0.54 39.92 -12.83
CA LYS A 182 0.82 39.70 -12.30
C LYS A 182 0.93 38.50 -11.34
N LEU A 183 -0.17 38.05 -10.74
CA LEU A 183 -0.22 36.94 -9.78
C LEU A 183 -0.81 35.65 -10.40
N LYS A 184 -1.32 35.74 -11.63
CA LYS A 184 -1.88 34.60 -12.36
C LYS A 184 -0.87 33.48 -12.57
N GLU A 185 0.36 33.80 -12.98
CA GLU A 185 1.40 32.79 -13.20
C GLU A 185 1.73 32.04 -11.91
N VAL A 186 1.83 32.75 -10.78
CA VAL A 186 2.07 32.17 -9.45
C VAL A 186 0.89 31.30 -8.99
N ALA A 187 -0.35 31.71 -9.29
CA ALA A 187 -1.55 30.94 -8.97
C ALA A 187 -1.72 29.68 -9.82
N ASP A 188 -1.39 29.75 -11.11
CA ASP A 188 -1.42 28.60 -12.01
C ASP A 188 -0.29 27.60 -11.68
N GLU A 189 0.90 28.10 -11.33
CA GLU A 189 2.02 27.28 -10.84
C GLU A 189 1.64 26.56 -9.53
N TYR A 190 1.05 27.28 -8.58
CA TYR A 190 0.56 26.71 -7.32
C TYR A 190 -0.46 25.58 -7.54
N LEU A 191 -1.43 25.75 -8.45
CA LEU A 191 -2.38 24.68 -8.78
C LEU A 191 -1.70 23.47 -9.41
N SER A 192 -0.72 23.68 -10.29
CA SER A 192 0.00 22.59 -10.94
C SER A 192 0.82 21.77 -9.95
N VAL A 193 1.52 22.44 -9.02
CA VAL A 193 2.30 21.80 -7.96
C VAL A 193 1.38 21.11 -6.96
N ARG A 194 0.23 21.71 -6.62
CA ARG A 194 -0.78 21.09 -5.75
C ARG A 194 -1.36 19.82 -6.36
N ASN A 195 -1.72 19.83 -7.64
CA ASN A 195 -2.23 18.62 -8.31
C ASN A 195 -1.18 17.50 -8.33
N THR A 196 0.10 17.86 -8.53
CA THR A 196 1.21 16.89 -8.51
C THR A 196 1.44 16.33 -7.10
N PHE A 197 1.36 17.19 -6.09
CA PHE A 197 1.40 16.80 -4.68
C PHE A 197 0.24 15.85 -4.34
N ASP A 198 -0.99 16.19 -4.73
CA ASP A 198 -2.20 15.38 -4.49
C ASP A 198 -2.10 13.98 -5.13
N VAL A 199 -1.36 13.84 -6.24
CA VAL A 199 -1.06 12.53 -6.86
C VAL A 199 -0.03 11.76 -6.05
N LEU A 200 1.03 12.41 -5.58
CA LEU A 200 2.12 11.77 -4.83
C LEU A 200 1.68 11.28 -3.44
N ILE A 201 0.73 11.96 -2.80
CA ILE A 201 0.26 11.60 -1.46
C ILE A 201 -0.78 10.47 -1.42
N GLN A 202 -1.29 10.01 -2.58
CA GLN A 202 -2.32 8.96 -2.67
C GLN A 202 -1.82 7.58 -2.23
N SER A 203 -0.52 7.33 -2.31
CA SER A 203 0.11 6.06 -1.92
C SER A 203 1.05 6.25 -0.74
N LEU A 204 1.15 5.24 0.12
CA LEU A 204 2.19 5.23 1.15
C LEU A 204 3.57 5.22 0.49
N PRO A 205 4.53 5.99 1.02
CA PRO A 205 5.88 6.06 0.49
C PRO A 205 6.58 4.70 0.67
N GLU A 206 7.08 4.14 -0.43
CA GLU A 206 7.91 2.92 -0.40
C GLU A 206 9.42 3.24 -0.45
N ASN A 207 9.79 4.51 -0.61
CA ASN A 207 11.17 4.95 -0.67
C ASN A 207 11.35 6.29 0.06
N ASP A 208 12.49 6.46 0.72
CA ASP A 208 12.87 7.68 1.44
C ASP A 208 12.82 8.92 0.53
N GLU A 209 13.20 8.76 -0.74
CA GLU A 209 13.16 9.82 -1.76
C GLU A 209 11.76 10.42 -1.96
N SER A 210 10.72 9.59 -1.83
CA SER A 210 9.34 10.05 -2.00
C SER A 210 8.93 11.01 -0.89
N ILE A 211 9.40 10.79 0.35
CA ILE A 211 9.14 11.71 1.47
C ILE A 211 9.91 13.00 1.30
N THR A 212 11.18 12.93 0.88
CA THR A 212 11.95 14.15 0.60
C THR A 212 11.35 14.97 -0.55
N ASN A 213 10.79 14.31 -1.57
CA ASN A 213 10.11 14.99 -2.68
C ASN A 213 8.81 15.63 -2.23
N ILE A 214 7.99 14.93 -1.44
CA ILE A 214 6.73 15.48 -0.91
C ILE A 214 7.02 16.68 0.01
N GLN A 215 8.07 16.61 0.82
CA GLN A 215 8.48 17.73 1.67
C GLN A 215 9.03 18.90 0.85
N ALA A 216 9.85 18.65 -0.17
CA ALA A 216 10.32 19.71 -1.07
C ALA A 216 9.16 20.37 -1.85
N MET A 217 8.16 19.61 -2.27
CA MET A 217 6.95 20.16 -2.88
C MET A 217 6.11 20.95 -1.89
N ALA A 218 5.99 20.49 -0.65
CA ALA A 218 5.33 21.24 0.42
C ALA A 218 6.03 22.57 0.71
N ASP A 219 7.37 22.58 0.77
CA ASP A 219 8.16 23.78 0.96
C ASP A 219 8.04 24.74 -0.23
N HIS A 220 8.00 24.20 -1.46
CA HIS A 220 7.75 24.97 -2.67
C HIS A 220 6.34 25.59 -2.65
N LEU A 221 5.31 24.83 -2.29
CA LEU A 221 3.95 25.33 -2.12
C LEU A 221 3.85 26.38 -1.02
N ASN A 222 4.59 26.21 0.08
CA ASN A 222 4.67 27.20 1.15
C ASN A 222 5.39 28.49 0.70
N THR A 223 6.43 28.36 -0.14
CA THR A 223 7.12 29.50 -0.74
C THR A 223 6.19 30.26 -1.69
N LEU A 224 5.50 29.56 -2.60
CA LEU A 224 4.48 30.15 -3.47
C LEU A 224 3.37 30.80 -2.65
N ARG A 225 2.91 30.16 -1.57
CA ARG A 225 1.95 30.75 -0.62
C ARG A 225 2.49 32.03 0.02
N SER A 226 3.75 32.07 0.42
CA SER A 226 4.35 33.29 0.99
C SER A 226 4.45 34.44 -0.02
N MET A 227 4.55 34.10 -1.32
CA MET A 227 4.48 35.07 -2.42
C MET A 227 3.03 35.47 -2.75
N MET A 228 2.05 34.66 -2.38
CA MET A 228 0.62 34.94 -2.48
C MET A 228 0.15 35.81 -1.31
N LYS A 229 -0.16 37.09 -1.57
CA LYS A 229 -0.81 37.95 -0.57
C LYS A 229 -2.20 37.41 -0.25
N THR A 230 -2.43 36.99 0.99
CA THR A 230 -3.67 36.32 1.44
C THR A 230 -4.66 37.29 2.11
N ASP A 231 -4.24 38.49 2.47
CA ASP A 231 -5.08 39.50 3.13
C ASP A 231 -5.61 40.55 2.14
N TRP A 232 -6.61 40.19 1.33
CA TRP A 232 -7.30 41.16 0.46
C TRP A 232 -8.48 41.78 1.22
N PRO A 233 -8.58 43.12 1.30
CA PRO A 233 -9.81 43.77 1.75
C PRO A 233 -10.98 43.36 0.86
N GLU A 234 -12.15 43.10 1.44
CA GLU A 234 -13.36 42.66 0.74
C GLU A 234 -13.76 43.64 -0.40
N ALA A 235 -13.49 44.92 -0.20
CA ALA A 235 -13.67 45.97 -1.20
C ALA A 235 -12.79 45.79 -2.45
N VAL A 236 -11.55 45.29 -2.28
CA VAL A 236 -10.59 45.03 -3.36
C VAL A 236 -10.98 43.79 -4.17
N GLN A 237 -11.47 42.74 -3.50
CA GLN A 237 -12.00 41.55 -4.19
C GLN A 237 -13.19 41.91 -5.09
N HIS A 238 -14.15 42.70 -4.58
CA HIS A 238 -15.29 43.16 -5.37
C HIS A 238 -14.91 44.03 -6.57
N PHE A 239 -13.83 44.80 -6.46
CA PHE A 239 -13.30 45.60 -7.56
C PHE A 239 -12.71 44.71 -8.67
N PHE A 240 -11.86 43.75 -8.32
CA PHE A 240 -11.28 42.81 -9.29
C PHE A 240 -12.32 41.88 -9.94
N ASP A 241 -13.34 41.46 -9.19
CA ASP A 241 -14.45 40.66 -9.74
C ASP A 241 -15.25 41.41 -10.80
N ARG A 242 -15.41 42.73 -10.67
CA ARG A 242 -16.10 43.56 -11.68
C ARG A 242 -15.25 43.80 -12.93
N ILE A 243 -13.93 43.87 -12.78
CA ILE A 243 -12.99 44.10 -13.90
C ILE A 243 -12.77 42.81 -14.69
N ASN A 244 -12.57 41.69 -14.00
CA ASN A 244 -12.16 40.41 -14.57
C ASN A 244 -13.30 39.39 -14.68
N GLY A 245 -14.53 39.75 -14.27
CA GLY A 245 -15.70 38.89 -14.40
C GLY A 245 -16.14 38.66 -15.85
N PRO A 246 -17.01 37.68 -16.11
CA PRO A 246 -17.41 37.21 -17.45
C PRO A 246 -18.11 38.26 -18.33
N LEU A 247 -18.43 39.43 -17.77
CA LEU A 247 -19.05 40.55 -18.48
C LEU A 247 -18.07 41.65 -18.90
N HIS A 248 -16.75 41.53 -18.61
CA HIS A 248 -15.68 42.51 -18.95
C HIS A 248 -16.19 43.96 -18.97
N GLY A 249 -16.87 44.35 -17.90
CA GLY A 249 -17.49 45.66 -17.81
C GLY A 249 -16.44 46.68 -17.44
N LYS A 250 -16.33 47.78 -18.20
CA LYS A 250 -15.59 48.96 -17.73
C LYS A 250 -16.15 49.34 -16.35
N PRO A 251 -15.40 49.19 -15.25
CA PRO A 251 -15.93 49.48 -13.93
C PRO A 251 -16.30 50.98 -13.88
N THR A 252 -17.51 51.30 -13.42
CA THR A 252 -17.83 52.69 -13.10
C THR A 252 -16.99 53.16 -11.92
N LEU A 253 -16.63 54.44 -11.92
CA LEU A 253 -15.84 55.09 -10.85
C LEU A 253 -16.41 54.90 -9.43
N SER A 254 -17.68 54.52 -9.31
CA SER A 254 -18.33 54.14 -8.05
C SER A 254 -17.86 52.81 -7.45
N ALA A 255 -17.21 51.94 -8.23
CA ALA A 255 -16.63 50.68 -7.75
C ALA A 255 -15.23 50.87 -7.14
N LEU A 256 -14.62 52.04 -7.35
CA LEU A 256 -13.30 52.38 -6.87
C LEU A 256 -13.46 53.10 -5.53
N THR A 257 -13.65 52.33 -4.45
CA THR A 257 -13.78 52.87 -3.10
C THR A 257 -12.43 53.46 -2.65
N PRO A 258 -12.41 54.40 -1.69
CA PRO A 258 -11.16 54.95 -1.16
C PRO A 258 -10.22 53.87 -0.59
N GLU A 259 -10.78 52.77 -0.08
CA GLU A 259 -10.02 51.60 0.37
C GLU A 259 -9.31 50.89 -0.78
N VAL A 260 -9.97 50.74 -1.93
CA VAL A 260 -9.39 50.14 -3.14
C VAL A 260 -8.33 51.05 -3.74
N LEU A 261 -8.54 52.37 -3.74
CA LEU A 261 -7.58 53.33 -4.28
C LEU A 261 -6.31 53.41 -3.43
N ASN A 262 -6.44 53.41 -2.10
CA ASN A 262 -5.28 53.37 -1.20
C ASN A 262 -4.53 52.05 -1.34
N TRP A 263 -5.25 50.93 -1.42
CA TRP A 263 -4.61 49.63 -1.63
C TRP A 263 -3.88 49.56 -2.99
N LEU A 264 -4.48 50.07 -4.07
CA LEU A 264 -3.83 50.15 -5.39
C LEU A 264 -2.61 51.09 -5.40
N HIS A 265 -2.63 52.13 -4.57
CA HIS A 265 -1.52 53.06 -4.37
C HIS A 265 -0.37 52.39 -3.60
N ASP A 266 -0.69 51.68 -2.52
CA ASP A 266 0.29 51.00 -1.67
C ASP A 266 0.95 49.81 -2.38
N GLU A 267 0.24 49.20 -3.35
CA GLU A 267 0.71 48.09 -4.16
C GLU A 267 1.32 48.50 -5.52
N ASP A 268 1.50 49.81 -5.76
CA ASP A 268 2.10 50.36 -7.00
C ASP A 268 1.42 49.85 -8.30
N MET A 269 0.10 49.66 -8.25
CA MET A 269 -0.70 49.17 -9.38
C MET A 269 -1.59 50.25 -9.99
N LEU A 270 -1.55 51.49 -9.50
CA LEU A 270 -2.35 52.60 -10.03
C LEU A 270 -2.07 52.88 -11.51
N GLU A 271 -0.84 52.71 -11.96
CA GLU A 271 -0.43 52.96 -13.35
C GLU A 271 -0.94 51.89 -14.33
N ASP A 272 -1.30 50.69 -13.82
CA ASP A 272 -1.81 49.59 -14.63
C ASP A 272 -3.29 49.79 -15.03
N PHE A 273 -4.01 50.75 -14.42
CA PHE A 273 -5.43 51.00 -14.69
C PHE A 273 -5.66 52.33 -15.42
N VAL A 274 -6.15 52.24 -16.67
CA VAL A 274 -6.49 53.42 -17.49
C VAL A 274 -7.97 53.78 -17.33
N ILE A 275 -8.25 54.97 -16.77
CA ILE A 275 -9.61 55.52 -16.71
C ILE A 275 -10.01 56.02 -18.10
N THR A 276 -10.95 55.32 -18.76
CA THR A 276 -11.54 55.80 -20.03
C THR A 276 -12.95 56.35 -19.78
N ARG A 277 -13.14 57.63 -20.09
CA ARG A 277 -14.45 58.30 -20.03
C ARG A 277 -15.37 57.73 -21.10
N LYS A 278 -16.61 57.37 -20.72
CA LYS A 278 -17.67 56.96 -21.65
C LYS A 278 -18.26 58.16 -22.38
#